data_AF-L7EA71-F1
#
_entry.id   AF-L7EA71-F1
#
_cell.length_a   1.000
_cell.length_b   1.000
_cell.length_c   1.000
_cell.angle_alpha   90.00
_cell.angle_beta   90.00
_cell.angle_gamma   90.00
#
_symmetry.space_group_name_H-M   'P 1'
#
loop_
_entity.id
_entity.type
_entity.pdbx_description
1 polymer ?
#
loop_
_entity_poly.entity_id
_entity_poly.type
_entity_poly.pdbx_seq_one_letter_code
_entity_poly.pdbx_strand_id
1 'polypeptide(L)' 'MQFDWDKNKAERNLSKQPVSIEEAKTIFDDSLYVEFYDTDHLEGVDIMLVKGIKKGKII' A
#
# COMPACT_ATOMS: atom_id res chain seq x y z
N MET A 1 -0.06 -12.50 7.02
CA MET A 1 -1.34 -11.87 6.58
C MET A 1 -1.78 -12.49 5.26
N GLN A 2 -3.08 -12.55 4.99
CA GLN A 2 -3.61 -12.90 3.66
C GLN A 2 -4.01 -11.61 2.95
N PHE A 3 -3.67 -11.51 1.67
CA PHE A 3 -3.95 -10.33 0.86
C PHE A 3 -4.69 -10.76 -0.41
N ASP A 4 -5.64 -9.93 -0.83
CA ASP A 4 -6.37 -10.10 -2.09
C ASP A 4 -6.41 -8.77 -2.84
N TRP A 5 -6.26 -8.81 -4.17
CA TRP A 5 -6.34 -7.64 -5.02
C TRP A 5 -6.72 -7.98 -6.46
N ASP A 6 -7.41 -7.04 -7.10
CA ASP A 6 -7.71 -7.10 -8.53
C ASP A 6 -6.42 -6.93 -9.35
N LYS A 7 -6.12 -7.92 -10.21
CA LYS A 7 -4.91 -7.93 -11.04
C LYS A 7 -4.86 -6.77 -12.04
N ASN A 8 -5.99 -6.41 -12.65
CA ASN A 8 -6.05 -5.28 -13.58
C ASN A 8 -5.79 -3.96 -12.85
N LYS A 9 -6.25 -3.82 -11.60
CA LYS A 9 -5.93 -2.68 -10.74
C LYS A 9 -4.46 -2.66 -10.36
N ALA A 10 -3.85 -3.81 -10.08
CA ALA A 10 -2.42 -3.90 -9.78
C ALA A 10 -1.56 -3.41 -10.96
N GLU A 11 -1.88 -3.82 -12.19
CA GLU A 11 -1.21 -3.35 -13.41
C GLU A 11 -1.38 -1.84 -13.61
N ARG A 12 -2.62 -1.33 -13.45
CA ARG A 12 -2.89 0.11 -13.53
C ARG A 12 -2.23 0.91 -12.40
N ASN A 13 -2.00 0.30 -11.25
CA ASN A 13 -1.28 0.94 -10.15
C ASN A 13 0.21 1.00 -10.44
N LEU A 14 0.81 -0.07 -10.97
CA LEU A 14 2.22 -0.11 -11.34
C LEU A 14 2.59 0.89 -12.44
N SER A 15 1.65 1.27 -13.32
CA SER A 15 1.91 2.35 -14.29
C SER A 15 1.91 3.75 -13.66
N LYS A 16 1.28 3.92 -12.49
CA LYS A 16 1.18 5.19 -11.76
C LYS A 16 2.17 5.32 -10.61
N GLN A 17 2.56 4.18 -10.03
CA GLN A 17 3.39 4.08 -8.85
C GLN A 17 4.67 3.32 -9.18
N PRO A 18 5.81 3.70 -8.59
CA PRO A 18 7.09 3.09 -8.91
C PRO A 18 7.27 1.67 -8.34
N VAL A 19 6.25 1.12 -7.66
CA VAL A 19 6.32 -0.12 -6.89
C VAL A 19 5.06 -0.95 -7.16
N SER A 20 5.23 -2.27 -7.36
CA SER A 20 4.11 -3.21 -7.52
C SER A 20 3.43 -3.51 -6.19
N ILE A 21 2.19 -4.02 -6.21
CA ILE A 21 1.50 -4.43 -4.97
C ILE A 21 2.28 -5.55 -4.26
N GLU A 22 2.90 -6.43 -5.04
CA GLU A 22 3.71 -7.55 -4.59
C GLU A 22 5.03 -7.10 -3.95
N GLU A 23 5.56 -5.95 -4.35
CA GLU A 23 6.70 -5.34 -3.70
C GLU A 23 6.28 -4.51 -2.48
N ALA A 24 5.14 -3.81 -2.56
CA ALA A 24 4.61 -3.00 -1.47
C ALA A 24 4.19 -3.86 -0.27
N LYS A 25 3.60 -5.05 -0.49
CA LYS A 25 3.21 -5.96 0.61
C LYS A 25 4.37 -6.40 1.49
N THR A 26 5.62 -6.32 1.02
CA THR A 26 6.76 -6.69 1.88
C THR A 26 6.99 -5.68 3.01
N ILE A 27 6.30 -4.53 2.98
CA ILE A 27 6.40 -3.52 4.03
C ILE A 27 5.83 -4.01 5.36
N PHE A 28 4.88 -4.96 5.32
CA PHE A 28 4.34 -5.59 6.50
C PHE A 28 5.35 -6.50 7.22
N ASP A 29 6.47 -6.83 6.56
CA ASP A 29 7.60 -7.54 7.17
C ASP A 29 8.63 -6.57 7.78
N ASP A 30 8.48 -5.25 7.58
CA ASP A 30 9.39 -4.22 8.10
C ASP A 30 8.90 -3.68 9.45
N SER A 31 9.71 -3.78 10.50
CA SER A 31 9.37 -3.24 11.84
C SER A 31 9.10 -1.73 11.88
N LEU A 32 9.47 -0.97 10.84
CA LEU A 32 9.35 0.48 10.77
C LEU A 32 8.18 0.96 9.90
N TYR A 33 7.27 0.08 9.47
CA TYR A 33 6.05 0.54 8.80
C TYR A 33 5.17 1.32 9.79
N VAL A 34 4.39 2.26 9.25
CA VAL A 34 3.38 3.01 10.00
C VAL A 34 2.04 2.81 9.32
N GLU A 35 1.04 2.43 10.10
CA GLU A 35 -0.36 2.40 9.69
C GLU A 35 -1.11 3.60 10.26
N PHE A 36 -2.01 4.19 9.48
CA PHE A 36 -2.89 5.25 9.94
C PHE A 36 -4.23 5.21 9.22
N TYR A 37 -5.26 5.66 9.92
CA TYR A 37 -6.60 5.77 9.39
C TYR A 37 -6.73 7.01 8.51
N ASP A 38 -7.34 6.83 7.35
CA ASP A 38 -7.70 7.91 6.45
C ASP A 38 -9.22 8.07 6.44
N THR A 39 -9.69 9.08 7.16
CA THR A 39 -11.12 9.41 7.30
C THR A 39 -11.65 10.28 6.17
N ASP A 40 -10.78 10.84 5.34
CA ASP A 40 -11.12 11.94 4.43
C ASP A 40 -11.34 11.46 2.98
N HIS A 41 -10.87 10.26 2.64
CA HIS A 41 -10.73 9.87 1.23
C HIS A 41 -11.98 9.28 0.59
N LEU A 42 -12.86 8.60 1.33
CA LEU A 42 -14.10 8.03 0.79
C LEU A 42 -15.21 7.98 1.86
N GLU A 43 -16.32 8.68 1.62
CA GLU A 43 -17.49 8.59 2.49
C GLU A 43 -18.02 7.15 2.57
N GLY A 44 -18.22 6.65 3.79
CA GLY A 44 -18.78 5.33 4.04
C GLY A 44 -17.82 4.17 3.81
N VAL A 45 -16.51 4.42 3.67
CA VAL A 45 -15.48 3.38 3.56
C VAL A 45 -14.36 3.65 4.54
N ASP A 46 -14.08 2.68 5.42
CA ASP A 46 -12.90 2.72 6.28
C ASP A 46 -11.66 2.39 5.45
N ILE A 47 -10.73 3.35 5.34
CA ILE A 47 -9.46 3.17 4.65
C ILE A 47 -8.33 3.21 5.67
N MET A 48 -7.50 2.17 5.64
CA MET A 48 -6.21 2.16 6.32
C MET A 48 -5.11 2.36 5.29
N LEU A 49 -4.23 3.33 5.57
CA LEU A 49 -3.02 3.55 4.78
C LEU A 49 -1.82 3.00 5.53
N VAL A 50 -0.92 2.37 4.78
CA VAL A 50 0.35 1.85 5.29
C VAL A 50 1.47 2.53 4.51
N LYS A 51 2.47 3.04 5.23
CA LYS A 51 3.67 3.65 4.65
C LYS A 51 4.91 3.07 5.32
N GLY A 52 6.01 3.11 4.59
CA GLY A 52 7.31 2.71 5.11
C GLY A 52 8.43 3.07 4.13
N ILE A 53 9.63 2.57 4.37
CA ILE A 53 10.82 2.96 3.62
C ILE A 53 11.42 1.74 2.94
N LYS A 54 11.62 1.82 1.63
CA LYS A 54 12.34 0.80 0.86
C LYS A 54 13.44 1.45 0.04
N LYS A 55 14.69 1.01 0.26
CA LYS A 55 15.89 1.57 -0.40
C LYS A 55 15.96 3.12 -0.32
N GLY A 56 15.57 3.68 0.83
CA GLY A 56 15.57 5.13 1.07
C GLY A 56 14.41 5.91 0.44
N LYS A 57 13.40 5.23 -0.13
CA LYS A 57 12.19 5.86 -0.67
C LYS A 57 10.98 5.50 0.18
N ILE A 58 10.10 6.48 0.40
CA ILE A 58 8.78 6.23 0.97
C ILE A 58 7.94 5.49 -0.07
N ILE A 59 7.35 4.37 0.34
CA ILE A 59 6.46 3.55 -0.48
C ILE A 59 5.14 3.32 0.24
#